data_AF-A0A7J7IE01-F1
#
_entry.id   AF-A0A7J7IE01-F1
#
_cell.length_a   1.000
_cell.length_b   1.000
_cell.length_c   1.000
_cell.angle_alpha   90.00
_cell.angle_beta   90.00
_cell.angle_gamma   90.00
#
_symmetry.space_group_name_H-M   'P 1'
#
loop_
_entity.id
_entity.type
_entity.pdbx_description
1 polymer ?
#
loop_
_entity_poly.entity_id
_entity_poly.type
_entity_poly.pdbx_seq_one_letter_code
_entity_poly.pdbx_strand_id
1 'polypeptide(L)'
;MPKGNQPPEEEEASPLPEQQQTLELVLRLAEDLEQRHAGKVHFEDNALLAIAELVWGYIMRSMVPDLVAFARHAKRQRIMTADVMLCARRNPDLLRELEEELKQSNRETEVELALETPGNRPPPESSLF
;
A
#
# COMPACT_ATOMS: atom_id res chain seq x y z
N MET A 1 34.54 -33.73 34.23
CA MET A 1 34.41 -32.74 33.13
C MET A 1 32.92 -32.62 32.80
N PRO A 2 32.27 -31.48 33.05
CA PRO A 2 30.86 -31.31 32.70
C PRO A 2 30.71 -31.14 31.19
N LYS A 3 29.73 -31.85 30.61
CA LYS A 3 29.35 -31.77 29.20
C LYS A 3 28.80 -30.37 28.93
N GLY A 4 29.28 -29.72 27.87
CA GLY A 4 28.83 -28.40 27.46
C GLY A 4 27.35 -28.41 27.09
N ASN A 5 26.59 -27.49 27.67
CA ASN A 5 25.27 -27.13 27.17
C ASN A 5 25.46 -26.43 25.82
N GLN A 6 25.04 -27.07 24.73
CA GLN A 6 24.74 -26.35 23.49
C GLN A 6 23.46 -25.51 23.73
N PRO A 7 23.43 -24.23 23.33
CA PRO A 7 22.21 -23.44 23.35
C PRO A 7 21.18 -24.08 22.42
N PRO A 8 19.87 -23.91 22.70
CA PRO A 8 18.82 -24.42 21.82
C PRO A 8 18.99 -23.75 20.45
N GLU A 9 18.96 -24.56 19.39
CA GLU A 9 18.85 -24.07 18.02
C GLU A 9 17.60 -23.19 17.96
N GLU A 10 17.79 -21.89 17.71
CA GLU A 10 16.69 -20.96 17.49
C GLU A 10 15.97 -21.43 16.23
N GLU A 11 14.79 -22.02 16.40
CA GLU A 11 13.88 -22.35 15.32
C GLU A 11 13.52 -21.03 14.64
N GLU A 12 14.19 -20.71 13.52
CA GLU A 12 13.87 -19.54 12.72
C GLU A 12 12.41 -19.66 12.28
N ALA A 13 11.54 -18.91 12.95
CA ALA A 13 10.13 -18.89 12.66
C ALA A 13 9.95 -18.39 11.22
N SER A 14 9.29 -19.20 10.40
CA SER A 14 8.91 -18.80 9.04
C SER A 14 8.17 -17.45 9.08
N PRO A 15 8.52 -16.50 8.21
CA PRO A 15 7.93 -15.16 8.23
C PRO A 15 6.41 -15.22 8.06
N LEU A 16 5.71 -14.34 8.77
CA LEU A 16 4.25 -14.24 8.70
C LEU A 16 3.80 -13.94 7.26
N PRO A 17 2.61 -14.39 6.83
CA PRO A 17 2.12 -14.16 5.46
C PRO A 17 2.14 -12.69 5.04
N GLU A 18 1.84 -11.76 5.96
CA GLU A 18 1.83 -10.32 5.68
C GLU A 18 3.25 -9.74 5.53
N GLN A 19 4.25 -10.35 6.17
CA GLN A 19 5.66 -10.01 5.96
C GLN A 19 6.12 -10.45 4.56
N GLN A 20 5.70 -11.64 4.13
CA GLN A 20 5.96 -12.14 2.77
C GLN A 20 5.35 -11.21 1.72
N GLN A 21 4.11 -10.74 1.91
CA GLN A 21 3.48 -9.76 1.01
C GLN A 21 4.27 -8.44 0.92
N THR A 22 4.84 -7.98 2.04
CA THR A 22 5.67 -6.77 2.05
C THR A 22 6.95 -6.97 1.23
N LEU A 23 7.59 -8.13 1.37
CA LEU A 23 8.76 -8.50 0.58
C LEU A 23 8.42 -8.56 -0.91
N GLU A 24 7.36 -9.27 -1.29
CA GLU A 24 6.89 -9.36 -2.68
C GLU A 24 6.65 -7.98 -3.31
N LEU A 25 6.03 -7.05 -2.56
CA LEU A 25 5.80 -5.70 -3.03
C LEU A 25 7.10 -4.91 -3.23
N VAL A 26 8.07 -5.04 -2.32
CA VAL A 26 9.39 -4.39 -2.45
C VAL A 26 10.16 -4.95 -3.65
N LEU A 27 10.16 -6.27 -3.85
CA LEU A 27 10.80 -6.91 -5.01
C LEU A 27 10.21 -6.38 -6.32
N ARG A 28 8.88 -6.33 -6.43
CA ARG A 28 8.20 -5.78 -7.61
C ARG A 28 8.56 -4.33 -7.88
N LEU A 29 8.59 -3.48 -6.84
CA LEU A 29 8.97 -2.07 -6.99
C LEU A 29 10.44 -1.90 -7.39
N ALA A 30 11.33 -2.76 -6.88
CA ALA A 30 12.73 -2.76 -7.28
C ALA A 30 12.86 -3.09 -8.77
N GLU A 31 12.21 -4.16 -9.24
CA GLU A 31 12.19 -4.52 -10.66
C GLU A 31 11.66 -3.38 -11.54
N ASP A 32 10.55 -2.74 -11.16
CA ASP A 32 9.99 -1.58 -11.87
C ASP A 32 11.00 -0.42 -11.95
N LEU A 33 11.76 -0.17 -10.87
CA LEU A 33 12.80 0.86 -10.83
C LEU A 33 13.99 0.51 -11.73
N GLU A 34 14.47 -0.73 -11.69
CA GLU A 34 15.55 -1.19 -12.57
C GLU A 34 15.15 -1.02 -14.05
N GLN A 35 13.91 -1.38 -14.40
CA GLN A 35 13.37 -1.21 -15.75
C GLN A 35 13.29 0.26 -16.17
N ARG A 36 12.77 1.15 -15.30
CA ARG A 36 12.71 2.61 -15.58
C ARG A 36 14.09 3.22 -15.79
N HIS A 37 15.11 2.66 -15.15
CA HIS A 37 16.50 3.07 -15.32
C HIS A 37 17.26 2.26 -16.37
N ALA A 38 16.57 1.47 -17.21
CA ALA A 38 17.15 0.64 -18.26
C ALA A 38 18.30 -0.26 -17.77
N GLY A 39 18.14 -0.84 -16.58
CA GLY A 39 19.14 -1.70 -15.94
C GLY A 39 20.40 -0.96 -15.44
N LYS A 40 20.38 0.37 -15.35
CA LYS A 40 21.51 1.14 -14.80
C LYS A 40 21.58 1.13 -13.27
N VAL A 41 20.52 0.67 -12.63
CA VAL A 41 20.40 0.50 -11.18
C VAL A 41 20.12 -0.96 -10.93
N HIS A 42 20.81 -1.54 -9.95
CA HIS A 42 20.58 -2.89 -9.47
C HIS A 42 20.57 -2.91 -7.94
N PHE A 43 19.74 -3.76 -7.36
CA PHE A 43 19.67 -3.94 -5.92
C PHE A 43 20.21 -5.30 -5.51
N GLU A 44 20.99 -5.34 -4.44
CA GLU A 44 21.41 -6.61 -3.83
C GLU A 44 20.24 -7.23 -3.03
N ASP A 45 20.13 -8.56 -3.06
CA ASP A 45 19.07 -9.29 -2.35
C ASP A 45 18.97 -8.91 -0.86
N ASN A 46 20.13 -8.80 -0.19
CA ASN A 46 20.19 -8.40 1.22
C ASN A 46 19.68 -6.97 1.45
N ALA A 47 19.88 -6.07 0.49
CA ALA A 47 19.34 -4.71 0.58
C ALA A 47 17.81 -4.72 0.44
N LEU A 48 17.27 -5.54 -0.47
CA LEU A 48 15.82 -5.69 -0.65
C LEU A 48 15.15 -6.31 0.57
N LEU A 49 15.77 -7.32 1.18
CA LEU A 49 15.32 -7.91 2.45
C LEU A 49 15.30 -6.87 3.57
N ALA A 50 16.39 -6.10 3.73
CA ALA A 50 16.45 -5.03 4.73
C ALA A 50 15.39 -3.95 4.50
N ILE A 51 15.15 -3.55 3.24
CA ILE A 51 14.09 -2.60 2.90
C ILE A 51 12.71 -3.17 3.26
N ALA A 52 12.44 -4.43 2.94
CA ALA A 52 11.17 -5.07 3.28
C ALA A 52 10.94 -5.11 4.80
N GLU A 53 11.96 -5.45 5.59
CA GLU A 53 11.89 -5.41 7.05
C GLU A 53 11.63 -4.00 7.59
N LEU A 54 12.30 -2.99 7.03
CA LEU A 54 12.12 -1.59 7.40
C LEU A 54 10.70 -1.11 7.11
N VAL A 55 10.17 -1.43 5.92
CA VAL A 55 8.80 -1.07 5.51
C VAL A 55 7.79 -1.76 6.41
N TRP A 56 7.93 -3.06 6.65
CA TRP A 56 7.06 -3.81 7.56
C TRP A 56 7.08 -3.23 8.97
N GLY A 57 8.27 -2.96 9.50
CA GLY A 57 8.46 -2.35 10.80
C GLY A 57 7.80 -0.99 10.90
N TYR A 58 7.93 -0.14 9.87
CA TYR A 58 7.28 1.16 9.80
C TYR A 58 5.74 1.05 9.80
N ILE A 59 5.19 0.17 8.97
CA ILE A 59 3.74 -0.07 8.87
C ILE A 59 3.19 -0.46 10.25
N MET A 60 3.78 -1.47 10.87
CA MET A 60 3.24 -2.06 12.10
C MET A 60 3.48 -1.18 13.33
N ARG A 61 4.65 -0.53 13.43
CA ARG A 61 5.02 0.23 14.64
C ARG A 61 4.56 1.68 14.58
N SER A 62 4.32 2.24 13.39
CA SER A 62 4.01 3.67 13.23
C SER A 62 2.68 3.89 12.51
N MET A 63 2.55 3.38 11.28
CA MET A 63 1.40 3.74 10.43
C MET A 63 0.07 3.19 10.98
N VAL A 64 0.02 1.92 11.37
CA VAL A 64 -1.20 1.28 11.90
C VAL A 64 -1.68 1.96 13.20
N PRO A 65 -0.83 2.16 14.24
CA PRO A 65 -1.23 2.89 15.44
C PRO A 65 -1.78 4.29 15.15
N ASP A 66 -1.15 5.04 14.26
CA ASP A 66 -1.58 6.38 13.89
C ASP A 66 -2.94 6.38 13.20
N LEU A 67 -3.17 5.48 12.23
CA LEU A 67 -4.46 5.34 11.54
C LEU A 67 -5.59 5.04 12.53
N VAL A 68 -5.36 4.11 13.46
CA VAL A 68 -6.35 3.77 14.50
C VAL A 68 -6.59 4.97 15.42
N ALA A 69 -5.55 5.69 15.81
CA ALA A 69 -5.66 6.87 16.66
C ALA A 69 -6.47 8.00 15.99
N PHE A 70 -6.24 8.27 14.70
CA PHE A 70 -6.99 9.30 13.96
C PHE A 70 -8.46 8.94 13.78
N ALA A 71 -8.77 7.68 13.43
CA ALA A 71 -10.14 7.22 13.32
C ALA A 71 -10.89 7.35 14.66
N ARG A 72 -10.24 6.93 15.77
CA ARG A 72 -10.81 7.05 17.12
C ARG A 72 -10.97 8.49 17.57
N HIS A 73 -10.03 9.37 17.25
CA HIS A 73 -10.12 10.80 17.56
C HIS A 73 -11.36 11.42 16.89
N ALA A 74 -11.66 11.00 15.67
CA ALA A 74 -12.88 11.39 14.95
C ALA A 74 -14.14 10.60 15.36
N LYS A 75 -14.10 9.84 16.47
CA LYS A 75 -15.19 9.00 16.98
C LYS A 75 -15.68 7.94 15.99
N ARG A 76 -14.81 7.47 15.09
CA ARG A 76 -15.08 6.40 14.12
C ARG A 76 -14.39 5.10 14.52
N GLN A 77 -14.96 3.98 14.11
CA GLN A 77 -14.32 2.65 14.18
C GLN A 77 -13.72 2.22 12.83
N ARG A 78 -14.17 2.84 11.74
CA ARG A 78 -13.67 2.59 10.39
C ARG A 78 -12.63 3.64 10.02
N ILE A 79 -11.48 3.16 9.54
CA ILE A 79 -10.42 3.98 8.94
C ILE A 79 -10.93 4.50 7.59
N MET A 80 -10.72 5.79 7.34
CA MET A 80 -11.14 6.51 6.15
C MET A 80 -9.94 7.18 5.47
N THR A 81 -10.12 7.64 4.23
CA THR A 81 -9.08 8.34 3.47
C THR A 81 -8.48 9.52 4.24
N ALA A 82 -9.30 10.28 4.96
CA ALA A 82 -8.84 11.39 5.80
C ALA A 82 -7.79 10.97 6.86
N ASP A 83 -7.86 9.74 7.39
CA ASP A 83 -6.88 9.23 8.35
C ASP A 83 -5.53 8.96 7.67
N VAL A 84 -5.55 8.45 6.43
CA VAL A 84 -4.35 8.25 5.61
C VAL A 84 -3.69 9.58 5.25
N MET A 85 -4.50 10.59 4.89
CA MET A 85 -3.99 11.95 4.64
C MET A 85 -3.28 12.53 5.87
N LEU A 86 -3.81 12.25 7.07
CA LEU A 86 -3.17 12.68 8.31
C LEU A 86 -1.83 11.98 8.55
N CYS A 87 -1.64 10.72 8.13
CA CYS A 87 -0.34 10.05 8.18
C CYS A 87 0.68 10.73 7.25
N ALA A 88 0.27 11.15 6.05
CA ALA A 88 1.13 11.80 5.08
C ALA A 88 1.48 13.27 5.39
N ARG A 89 0.77 13.91 6.34
CA ARG A 89 0.84 15.37 6.59
C ARG A 89 2.23 15.97 6.80
N ARG A 90 3.21 15.17 7.24
CA ARG A 90 4.58 15.62 7.49
C ARG A 90 5.45 15.65 6.24
N ASN A 91 4.99 15.05 5.15
CA ASN A 91 5.65 15.05 3.86
C ASN A 91 4.70 15.75 2.86
N PRO A 92 4.87 17.07 2.61
CA PRO A 92 3.97 17.85 1.76
C PRO A 92 3.87 17.32 0.33
N ASP A 93 4.97 16.81 -0.23
CA ASP A 93 4.98 16.26 -1.58
C ASP A 93 4.16 14.98 -1.66
N LEU A 94 4.36 14.07 -0.72
CA LEU A 94 3.54 12.85 -0.61
C LEU A 94 2.06 13.18 -0.38
N LEU A 95 1.77 14.14 0.48
CA LEU A 95 0.39 14.56 0.73
C LEU A 95 -0.27 15.06 -0.56
N ARG A 96 0.45 15.89 -1.34
CA ARG A 96 -0.04 16.41 -2.61
C ARG A 96 -0.31 15.30 -3.63
N GLU A 97 0.60 14.34 -3.76
CA GLU A 97 0.42 13.19 -4.65
C GLU A 97 -0.82 12.36 -4.25
N LEU A 98 -0.99 12.08 -2.94
CA LEU A 98 -2.18 11.37 -2.45
C LEU A 98 -3.48 12.16 -2.66
N GLU A 99 -3.44 13.49 -2.55
CA GLU A 99 -4.59 14.34 -2.85
C GLU A 99 -4.97 14.31 -4.35
N GLU A 100 -3.97 14.26 -5.22
CA GLU A 100 -4.16 14.15 -6.67
C GLU A 100 -4.77 12.78 -7.04
N GLU A 101 -4.26 11.69 -6.47
CA GLU A 101 -4.80 10.34 -6.65
C GLU A 101 -6.25 10.22 -6.15
N LEU A 102 -6.53 10.76 -4.95
CA LEU A 102 -7.88 10.74 -4.40
C LEU A 102 -8.89 11.48 -5.29
N LYS A 103 -8.48 12.61 -5.88
CA LYS A 103 -9.33 13.35 -6.84
C LYS A 103 -9.60 12.50 -8.09
N GLN A 104 -8.60 11.76 -8.57
CA GLN A 104 -8.73 10.92 -9.75
C GLN A 104 -9.67 9.72 -9.50
N SER A 105 -9.50 9.00 -8.39
CA SER A 105 -10.39 7.87 -8.05
C SER A 105 -11.85 8.30 -7.85
N ASN A 106 -12.07 9.48 -7.25
CA ASN A 106 -13.43 10.00 -7.08
C ASN A 106 -14.09 10.33 -8.44
N ARG A 107 -13.34 10.87 -9.40
CA ARG A 107 -13.84 11.13 -10.76
C ARG A 107 -14.25 9.85 -11.47
N GLU A 108 -13.44 8.80 -11.37
CA GLU A 108 -13.73 7.50 -11.97
C GLU A 108 -15.01 6.90 -11.39
N THR A 109 -15.17 6.96 -10.07
CA THR A 109 -16.39 6.51 -9.38
C THR A 109 -17.62 7.31 -9.81
N GLU A 110 -17.50 8.63 -9.97
CA GLU A 110 -18.59 9.50 -10.42
C GLU A 110 -19.01 9.20 -11.87
N VAL A 111 -18.05 8.89 -12.76
CA VAL A 111 -18.31 8.49 -14.13
C VAL A 111 -19.04 7.14 -14.20
N GLU A 112 -18.58 6.16 -13.43
CA GLU A 112 -19.23 4.84 -13.35
C GLU A 112 -20.67 4.96 -12.85
N LEU A 113 -20.90 5.71 -11.77
CA LEU A 113 -22.24 5.95 -11.23
C LEU A 113 -23.15 6.69 -12.22
N ALA A 114 -22.60 7.64 -13.00
CA ALA A 114 -23.35 8.34 -14.03
C ALA A 114 -23.80 7.41 -15.18
N LEU A 115 -23.00 6.38 -15.52
CA LEU A 115 -23.33 5.38 -16.52
C LEU A 115 -24.40 4.37 -16.05
N GLU A 116 -24.48 4.14 -14.74
CA GLU A 116 -25.45 3.21 -14.13
C GLU A 116 -26.84 3.82 -13.88
N THR A 117 -27.01 5.14 -14.00
CA THR A 117 -28.33 5.75 -13.83
C THR A 117 -29.31 5.36 -14.96
N PRO A 118 -30.51 4.80 -14.64
CA PRO A 118 -31.50 4.40 -15.64
C PRO A 118 -32.18 5.64 -16.24
N GLY A 119 -31.51 6.28 -17.19
CA GLY A 119 -32.03 7.47 -17.86
C GLY A 119 -31.21 7.97 -19.05
N ASN A 120 -29.99 7.48 -19.26
CA ASN A 120 -29.09 7.99 -20.30
C ASN A 120 -28.85 7.01 -21.47
N ARG A 121 -29.76 6.04 -21.70
CA ARG A 121 -29.68 5.21 -22.92
C ARG A 121 -29.97 6.09 -24.14
N PRO A 122 -29.07 6.15 -25.14
CA PRO A 122 -29.39 6.82 -26.39
C PRO A 122 -30.63 6.16 -27.00
N PRO A 123 -31.55 6.94 -27.61
CA PRO A 123 -32.74 6.37 -28.22
C PRO A 123 -32.32 5.31 -29.25
N PRO A 124 -33.03 4.18 -29.33
CA PRO A 124 -32.71 3.17 -30.34
C PRO A 124 -32.79 3.85 -31.70
N GLU A 125 -31.72 3.75 -32.49
CA GLU A 125 -31.68 4.28 -33.85
C GLU A 125 -32.91 3.73 -34.58
N SER A 126 -33.81 4.63 -34.95
CA SER A 126 -34.98 4.31 -35.75
C SER A 126 -34.47 3.68 -37.04
N SER A 127 -34.54 2.35 -37.11
CA SER A 127 -34.36 1.64 -38.36
C SER A 127 -35.54 2.06 -39.24
N LEU A 128 -35.27 3.04 -40.10
CA LEU A 128 -36.05 3.27 -41.31
C LEU A 128 -36.07 1.94 -42.05
N PHE A 129 -37.19 1.21 -42.02
CA PHE A 129 -37.77 0.44 -43.12
C PHE A 129 -39.17 -0.05 -42.72
#